data_AF-A0A2Z6D2M1-F1
#
_entry.id   AF-A0A2Z6D2M1-F1
#
_cell.length_a   1.000
_cell.length_b   1.000
_cell.length_c   1.000
_cell.angle_alpha   90.00
_cell.angle_beta   90.00
_cell.angle_gamma   90.00
#
_symmetry.space_group_name_H-M   'P 1'
#
loop_
_entity.id
_entity.type
_entity.pdbx_description
1 polymer ?
#
loop_
_entity_poly.entity_id
_entity_poly.type
_entity_poly.pdbx_seq_one_letter_code
_entity_poly.pdbx_strand_id
1 'polypeptide(L)'
;MANQIYHWHINALSQRVALFLKQWLANLPTVIDLRGASLQIQQVSIAHPPTTYAQLLRSPTEQSVVDLSFVSPTSFRRKGHHFPLPVPENLFHSYLRRWNDFSQQPVEQEAFLNWIDESVIIHQHRLESTKVAAGKQGSAKTIRNYQFAIRN
;
A
#
# COMPACT_ATOMS: atom_id res chain seq x y z
N MET A 1 -3.22 13.38 27.93
CA MET A 1 -1.90 13.17 27.31
C MET A 1 -1.67 14.29 26.31
N ALA A 2 -1.01 15.35 26.73
CA ALA A 2 -0.58 16.42 25.82
C ALA A 2 0.84 16.09 25.34
N ASN A 3 1.16 16.33 24.06
CA ASN A 3 2.48 16.14 23.42
C ASN A 3 2.76 14.83 22.65
N GLN A 4 1.75 14.04 22.28
CA GLN A 4 1.95 12.92 21.34
C GLN A 4 1.93 13.43 19.89
N ILE A 5 3.00 13.16 19.14
CA ILE A 5 3.04 13.41 17.68
C ILE A 5 2.45 12.20 16.96
N TYR A 6 1.57 12.46 15.99
CA TYR A 6 1.00 11.46 15.10
C TYR A 6 1.47 11.74 13.66
N HIS A 7 1.74 10.66 12.92
CA HIS A 7 2.07 10.75 11.51
C HIS A 7 0.90 10.24 10.67
N TRP A 8 0.49 11.05 9.70
CA TRP A 8 -0.54 10.67 8.74
C TRP A 8 0.03 10.73 7.32
N HIS A 9 -0.18 9.67 6.56
CA HIS A 9 0.24 9.56 5.17
C HIS A 9 -0.99 9.48 4.27
N ILE A 10 -0.99 10.27 3.19
CA ILE A 10 -2.03 10.28 2.17
C ILE A 10 -1.37 9.99 0.83
N ASN A 11 -1.88 9.00 0.10
CA ASN A 11 -1.44 8.66 -1.24
C ASN A 11 -2.58 8.91 -2.23
N ALA A 12 -2.31 9.68 -3.29
CA ALA A 12 -3.27 9.89 -4.37
C ALA A 12 -2.94 8.97 -5.55
N LEU A 13 -3.87 8.10 -5.91
CA LEU A 13 -3.69 7.13 -7.00
C LEU A 13 -4.31 7.59 -8.33
N SER A 14 -5.04 8.72 -8.34
CA SER A 14 -5.66 9.28 -9.53
C SER A 14 -5.33 10.77 -9.69
N GLN A 15 -5.31 11.23 -10.94
CA GLN A 15 -5.04 12.63 -11.26
C GLN A 15 -6.01 13.58 -10.54
N ARG A 16 -7.30 13.23 -10.50
CA ARG A 16 -8.33 14.03 -9.82
C ARG A 16 -8.00 14.25 -8.34
N VAL A 17 -7.63 13.19 -7.62
CA VAL A 17 -7.30 13.29 -6.19
C VAL A 17 -5.97 14.01 -5.99
N ALA A 18 -4.98 13.78 -6.85
CA ALA A 18 -3.69 14.48 -6.78
C ALA A 18 -3.84 16.00 -6.98
N LEU A 19 -4.66 16.43 -7.95
CA LEU A 19 -4.97 17.84 -8.18
C LEU A 19 -5.72 18.46 -7.00
N PHE A 20 -6.70 17.73 -6.44
CA PHE A 20 -7.40 18.16 -5.24
C PHE A 20 -6.42 18.35 -4.06
N LEU A 21 -5.55 17.38 -3.79
CA LEU A 21 -4.57 17.49 -2.70
C LEU A 21 -3.61 18.65 -2.95
N LYS A 22 -3.17 18.87 -4.19
CA LYS A 22 -2.33 20.03 -4.53
C LYS A 22 -3.01 21.36 -4.18
N GLN A 23 -4.30 21.50 -4.51
CA GLN A 23 -5.08 22.71 -4.18
C GLN A 23 -5.32 22.84 -2.66
N TRP A 24 -5.61 21.73 -1.99
CA TRP A 24 -5.82 21.69 -0.55
C TRP A 24 -4.56 22.05 0.24
N LEU A 25 -3.39 21.57 -0.20
CA LEU A 25 -2.09 21.94 0.39
C LEU A 25 -1.76 23.43 0.24
N ALA A 26 -2.22 24.09 -0.82
CA ALA A 26 -2.07 25.54 -0.98
C ALA A 26 -2.91 26.36 0.01
N ASN A 27 -3.97 25.74 0.57
CA ASN A 27 -4.88 26.34 1.54
C ASN A 27 -5.00 25.43 2.77
N LEU A 28 -3.85 25.00 3.29
CA LEU A 28 -3.79 24.01 4.36
C LEU A 28 -4.35 24.60 5.67
N PRO A 29 -5.31 23.95 6.34
CA PRO A 29 -5.78 24.40 7.64
C PRO A 29 -4.71 24.16 8.71
N THR A 30 -4.72 24.95 9.78
CA THR A 30 -3.81 24.75 10.92
C THR A 30 -4.23 23.57 11.81
N VAL A 31 -5.49 23.16 11.72
CA VAL A 31 -6.11 22.13 12.55
C VAL A 31 -6.96 21.21 11.68
N ILE A 32 -6.93 19.91 11.97
CA ILE A 32 -7.78 18.89 11.37
C ILE A 32 -8.54 18.14 12.45
N ASP A 33 -9.85 18.02 12.27
CA ASP A 33 -10.69 17.19 13.14
C ASP A 33 -10.77 15.75 12.61
N LEU A 34 -10.23 14.80 13.38
CA LEU A 34 -10.30 13.37 13.10
C LEU A 34 -11.13 12.67 14.18
N ARG A 35 -12.34 12.23 13.82
CA ARG A 35 -13.27 11.53 14.73
C ARG A 35 -13.47 12.23 16.08
N GLY A 36 -13.61 13.55 16.06
CA GLY A 36 -13.81 14.38 17.26
C GLY A 36 -12.53 14.74 18.02
N ALA A 37 -11.36 14.31 17.54
CA ALA A 37 -10.08 14.81 18.03
C ALA A 37 -9.59 15.95 17.12
N SER A 38 -9.37 17.13 17.70
CA SER A 38 -8.81 18.28 17.02
C SER A 38 -7.28 18.23 17.07
N LEU A 39 -6.64 18.09 15.92
CA LEU A 39 -5.19 17.88 15.80
C LEU A 39 -4.56 19.06 15.06
N GLN A 40 -3.57 19.70 15.68
CA GLN A 40 -2.79 20.74 15.04
C GLN A 40 -1.82 20.12 14.03
N ILE A 41 -1.80 20.65 12.81
CA ILE A 41 -0.81 20.27 11.80
C ILE A 41 0.51 20.96 12.14
N GLN A 42 1.52 20.14 12.48
CA GLN A 42 2.86 20.65 12.79
C GLN A 42 3.72 20.78 11.53
N GLN A 43 3.64 19.81 10.63
CA GLN A 43 4.46 19.77 9.42
C GLN A 43 3.75 18.97 8.33
N VAL A 44 3.98 19.37 7.09
CA VAL A 44 3.66 18.59 5.89
C VAL A 44 4.93 18.43 5.07
N SER A 45 5.12 17.22 4.53
CA SER A 45 6.20 16.93 3.58
C SER A 45 5.69 16.04 2.46
N ILE A 46 6.32 16.15 1.30
CA ILE A 46 6.07 15.28 0.15
C ILE A 46 7.14 14.19 0.18
N ALA A 47 6.75 12.96 0.51
CA ALA A 47 7.68 11.84 0.65
C ALA A 47 8.32 11.42 -0.69
N HIS A 48 7.56 11.50 -1.78
CA HIS A 48 8.02 11.15 -3.13
C HIS A 48 7.57 12.20 -4.14
N PRO A 49 8.42 12.54 -5.14
CA PRO A 49 8.00 13.42 -6.22
C PRO A 49 6.79 12.83 -6.95
N PRO A 50 5.88 13.67 -7.47
CA PRO A 50 4.77 13.19 -8.28
C PRO A 50 5.25 12.37 -9.47
N THR A 51 4.59 11.25 -9.74
CA THR A 51 4.89 10.35 -10.86
C THR A 51 3.60 9.95 -11.58
N THR A 52 3.74 9.37 -12.76
CA THR A 52 2.63 8.80 -13.55
C THR A 52 2.82 7.30 -13.72
N TYR A 53 1.74 6.57 -13.97
CA TYR A 53 1.82 5.14 -14.25
C TYR A 53 2.74 4.80 -15.43
N ALA A 54 2.74 5.64 -16.47
CA ALA A 54 3.67 5.49 -17.60
C ALA A 54 5.14 5.67 -17.21
N GLN A 55 5.45 6.59 -16.28
CA GLN A 55 6.80 6.76 -15.75
C GLN A 55 7.21 5.60 -14.86
N LEU A 56 6.30 5.11 -14.00
CA LEU A 56 6.52 3.92 -13.18
C LEU A 56 6.85 2.70 -14.05
N LEU A 57 6.09 2.47 -15.12
CA LEU A 57 6.32 1.34 -16.03
C LEU A 57 7.67 1.40 -16.77
N ARG A 58 8.15 2.60 -17.06
CA ARG A 58 9.44 2.83 -17.74
C ARG A 58 10.63 2.88 -16.79
N SER A 59 10.39 2.80 -15.49
CA SER A 59 11.47 2.87 -14.50
C SER A 59 12.34 1.62 -14.64
N PRO A 60 13.67 1.77 -14.78
CA PRO A 60 14.55 0.63 -14.93
C PRO A 60 14.42 -0.29 -13.70
N THR A 61 14.26 -1.58 -13.95
CA THR A 61 14.22 -2.59 -12.89
C THR A 61 15.51 -3.38 -12.96
N GLU A 62 16.45 -3.10 -12.06
CA GLU A 62 17.76 -3.79 -12.03
C GLU A 62 17.80 -4.95 -11.03
N GLN A 63 16.68 -5.23 -10.35
CA GLN A 63 16.64 -6.13 -9.21
C GLN A 63 15.67 -7.28 -9.44
N SER A 64 16.20 -8.50 -9.35
CA SER A 64 15.42 -9.73 -9.26
C SER A 64 15.00 -10.05 -7.82
N VAL A 65 15.35 -9.20 -6.84
CA VAL A 65 14.97 -9.36 -5.43
C VAL A 65 14.23 -8.11 -4.98
N VAL A 66 13.08 -8.30 -4.34
CA VAL A 66 12.20 -7.22 -3.86
C VAL A 66 11.94 -7.38 -2.38
N ASP A 67 12.36 -6.39 -1.60
CA ASP A 67 12.06 -6.28 -0.16
C ASP A 67 10.77 -5.49 0.08
N LEU A 68 9.88 -6.01 0.92
CA LEU A 68 8.60 -5.41 1.26
C LEU A 68 8.35 -5.39 2.77
N SER A 69 8.06 -4.21 3.30
CA SER A 69 7.70 -4.03 4.71
C SER A 69 6.23 -3.62 4.87
N PHE A 70 5.52 -4.31 5.74
CA PHE A 70 4.15 -3.96 6.12
C PHE A 70 4.21 -3.09 7.38
N VAL A 71 4.16 -1.77 7.18
CA VAL A 71 4.22 -0.78 8.28
C VAL A 71 2.89 -0.63 9.02
N SER A 72 1.82 -1.24 8.51
CA SER A 72 0.50 -1.23 9.12
C SER A 72 -0.20 -2.58 8.96
N PRO A 73 -1.20 -2.86 9.81
CA PRO A 73 -2.00 -4.07 9.66
C PRO A 73 -2.69 -4.23 8.29
N THR A 74 -2.26 -5.26 7.56
CA THR A 74 -2.60 -5.77 6.25
C THR A 74 -3.03 -7.24 6.35
N SER A 75 -4.19 -7.59 5.81
CA SER A 75 -4.67 -8.96 5.70
C SER A 75 -5.19 -9.23 4.29
N PHE A 76 -5.07 -10.46 3.81
CA PHE A 76 -5.59 -10.87 2.51
C PHE A 76 -6.90 -11.61 2.68
N ARG A 77 -7.67 -11.74 1.60
CA ARG A 77 -8.88 -12.57 1.56
C ARG A 77 -8.62 -13.79 0.70
N ARG A 78 -9.03 -14.97 1.18
CA ARG A 78 -9.01 -16.22 0.41
C ARG A 78 -10.27 -17.01 0.70
N LYS A 79 -11.02 -17.37 -0.34
CA LYS A 79 -12.30 -18.12 -0.24
C LYS A 79 -13.28 -17.55 0.81
N GLY A 80 -13.41 -16.22 0.87
CA GLY A 80 -14.29 -15.54 1.84
C GLY A 80 -13.73 -15.38 3.25
N HIS A 81 -12.56 -15.96 3.57
CA HIS A 81 -11.95 -15.87 4.89
C HIS A 81 -10.73 -14.93 4.91
N HIS A 82 -10.46 -14.33 6.07
CA HIS A 82 -9.22 -13.60 6.31
C HIS A 82 -8.02 -14.55 6.31
N PHE A 83 -7.06 -14.27 5.45
CA PHE A 83 -5.83 -15.03 5.29
C PHE A 83 -4.63 -14.12 5.62
N PRO A 84 -3.88 -14.40 6.70
CA PRO A 84 -2.84 -13.48 7.20
C PRO A 84 -1.50 -13.64 6.51
N LEU A 85 -1.37 -14.55 5.54
CA LEU A 85 -0.13 -14.78 4.81
C LEU A 85 -0.18 -14.04 3.45
N PRO A 86 0.79 -13.18 3.12
CA PRO A 86 1.00 -12.60 1.80
C PRO A 86 1.68 -13.64 0.92
N VAL A 87 0.91 -14.64 0.54
CA VAL A 87 1.29 -15.48 -0.60
C VAL A 87 1.44 -14.54 -1.80
N PRO A 88 2.50 -14.68 -2.63
CA PRO A 88 2.80 -13.76 -3.72
C PRO A 88 1.57 -13.46 -4.58
N GLU A 89 0.85 -14.48 -5.03
CA GLU A 89 -0.37 -14.34 -5.81
C GLU A 89 -1.37 -13.36 -5.17
N ASN A 90 -1.71 -13.51 -3.88
CA ASN A 90 -2.65 -12.62 -3.18
C ASN A 90 -2.14 -11.17 -3.08
N LEU A 91 -0.84 -11.00 -2.85
CA LEU A 91 -0.20 -9.70 -2.73
C LEU A 91 -0.21 -8.98 -4.09
N PHE A 92 0.31 -9.63 -5.12
CA PHE A 92 0.44 -9.07 -6.45
C PHE A 92 -0.92 -8.90 -7.14
N HIS A 93 -1.90 -9.77 -6.87
CA HIS A 93 -3.29 -9.54 -7.29
C HIS A 93 -3.85 -8.25 -6.66
N SER A 94 -3.54 -7.97 -5.39
CA SER A 94 -3.98 -6.72 -4.74
C SER A 94 -3.34 -5.47 -5.35
N TYR A 95 -2.12 -5.57 -5.89
CA TYR A 95 -1.48 -4.48 -6.63
C TYR A 95 -2.03 -4.36 -8.04
N LEU A 96 -2.13 -5.48 -8.77
CA LEU A 96 -2.67 -5.54 -10.12
C LEU A 96 -4.07 -4.95 -10.21
N ARG A 97 -4.96 -5.25 -9.25
CA ARG A 97 -6.30 -4.67 -9.24
C ARG A 97 -6.26 -3.14 -9.22
N ARG A 98 -5.45 -2.55 -8.32
CA ARG A 98 -5.28 -1.10 -8.25
C ARG A 98 -4.62 -0.55 -9.50
N TRP A 99 -3.65 -1.25 -10.06
CA TRP A 99 -3.03 -0.87 -11.32
C TRP A 99 -4.08 -0.79 -12.44
N ASN A 100 -4.87 -1.84 -12.64
CA ASN A 100 -5.90 -1.88 -13.67
C ASN A 100 -6.99 -0.82 -13.44
N ASP A 101 -7.35 -0.55 -12.18
CA ASP A 101 -8.35 0.47 -11.83
C ASP A 101 -7.88 1.91 -12.14
N PHE A 102 -6.58 2.21 -12.00
CA PHE A 102 -6.08 3.60 -12.01
C PHE A 102 -5.12 3.95 -13.16
N SER A 103 -4.42 2.98 -13.74
CA SER A 103 -3.31 3.26 -14.67
C SER A 103 -3.74 3.68 -16.08
N GLN A 104 -4.96 3.33 -16.49
CA GLN A 104 -5.39 3.36 -17.90
C GLN A 104 -4.49 2.52 -18.82
N GLN A 105 -3.75 1.56 -18.26
CA GLN A 105 -2.83 0.65 -18.93
C GLN A 105 -3.04 -0.76 -18.37
N PRO A 106 -4.20 -1.39 -18.65
CA PRO A 106 -4.55 -2.65 -18.01
C PRO A 106 -3.57 -3.77 -18.39
N VAL A 107 -3.30 -4.63 -17.42
CA VAL A 107 -2.52 -5.86 -17.58
C VAL A 107 -3.49 -7.05 -17.43
N GLU A 108 -3.39 -8.00 -18.34
CA GLU A 108 -4.21 -9.22 -18.34
C GLU A 108 -3.98 -10.02 -17.06
N GLN A 109 -5.05 -10.21 -16.29
CA GLN A 109 -4.95 -10.70 -14.92
C GLN A 109 -4.47 -12.15 -14.84
N GLU A 110 -5.05 -13.03 -15.63
CA GLU A 110 -4.72 -14.46 -15.59
C GLU A 110 -3.26 -14.69 -15.99
N ALA A 111 -2.83 -14.10 -17.10
CA ALA A 111 -1.45 -14.21 -17.57
C ALA A 111 -0.45 -13.69 -16.53
N PHE A 112 -0.72 -12.53 -15.92
CA PHE A 112 0.15 -11.96 -14.90
C PHE A 112 0.21 -12.80 -13.63
N LEU A 113 -0.93 -13.29 -13.12
CA LEU A 113 -0.95 -14.07 -11.89
C LEU A 113 -0.34 -15.47 -12.07
N ASN A 114 -0.50 -16.09 -13.24
CA ASN A 114 0.19 -17.33 -13.58
C ASN A 114 1.71 -17.11 -13.58
N TRP A 115 2.19 -16.03 -14.19
CA TRP A 115 3.61 -15.69 -14.16
C TRP A 115 4.13 -15.46 -12.73
N ILE A 116 3.34 -14.79 -11.86
CA ILE A 116 3.70 -14.60 -10.45
C ILE A 116 3.82 -15.94 -9.71
N ASP A 117 2.88 -16.86 -9.90
CA ASP A 117 2.88 -18.17 -9.25
C ASP A 117 4.11 -19.01 -9.65
N GLU A 118 4.48 -18.94 -10.94
CA GLU A 118 5.63 -19.67 -11.50
C GLU A 118 6.98 -19.04 -11.14
N SER A 119 7.05 -17.70 -11.06
CA SER A 119 8.31 -16.97 -11.06
C SER A 119 8.68 -16.34 -9.71
N VAL A 120 7.72 -16.11 -8.80
CA VAL A 120 7.97 -15.37 -7.56
C VAL A 120 8.01 -16.29 -6.35
N ILE A 121 9.12 -16.28 -5.64
CA ILE A 121 9.34 -17.13 -4.46
C ILE A 121 9.67 -16.27 -3.25
N ILE A 122 9.12 -16.64 -2.10
CA ILE A 122 9.48 -16.03 -0.83
C ILE A 122 10.86 -16.55 -0.44
N HIS A 123 11.86 -15.66 -0.42
CA HIS A 123 13.22 -16.01 -0.04
C HIS A 123 13.40 -15.92 1.49
N GLN A 124 12.92 -14.84 2.10
CA GLN A 124 12.99 -14.62 3.54
C GLN A 124 11.70 -13.96 4.02
N HIS A 125 11.26 -14.33 5.22
CA HIS A 125 10.09 -13.72 5.83
C HIS A 125 10.22 -13.65 7.35
N ARG A 126 9.65 -12.61 7.97
CA ARG A 126 9.50 -12.53 9.43
C ARG A 126 8.08 -12.14 9.77
N LEU A 127 7.29 -13.10 10.25
CA LEU A 127 5.85 -12.94 10.46
C LEU A 127 5.53 -12.77 11.94
N GLU A 128 4.68 -11.80 12.25
CA GLU A 128 4.01 -11.67 13.54
C GLU A 128 2.51 -11.45 13.29
N SER A 129 1.65 -11.99 14.15
CA SER A 129 0.21 -11.76 14.08
C SER A 129 -0.24 -10.90 15.24
N THR A 130 -0.57 -9.65 14.97
CA THR A 130 -1.27 -8.79 15.95
C THR A 130 -2.77 -8.77 15.71
N LYS A 131 -3.59 -8.72 16.77
CA LYS A 131 -5.04 -8.47 16.63
C LYS A 131 -5.26 -6.97 16.65
N VAL A 132 -5.80 -6.41 15.57
CA VAL A 132 -6.16 -4.99 15.53
C VAL A 132 -7.67 -4.84 15.46
N ALA A 133 -8.21 -3.95 16.30
CA ALA A 133 -9.61 -3.52 16.23
C ALA A 133 -9.80 -2.63 14.99
N ALA A 134 -10.16 -3.24 13.85
CA ALA A 134 -10.75 -2.52 12.74
C ALA A 134 -12.23 -2.26 13.06
N GLY A 135 -12.75 -1.07 12.78
CA GLY A 135 -14.14 -0.71 13.12
C GLY A 135 -15.19 -1.74 12.64
N LYS A 136 -16.29 -1.87 13.39
CA LYS A 136 -17.51 -2.73 13.26
C LYS A 136 -17.39 -4.21 12.80
N GLN A 137 -16.35 -4.68 12.11
CA GLN A 137 -16.27 -6.06 11.60
C GLN A 137 -14.79 -6.53 11.49
N GLY A 138 -14.37 -7.38 12.44
CA GLY A 138 -13.27 -8.34 12.26
C GLY A 138 -11.84 -7.91 12.64
N SER A 139 -11.09 -8.86 13.20
CA SER A 139 -9.67 -8.73 13.55
C SER A 139 -8.78 -8.78 12.30
N ALA A 140 -8.00 -7.72 12.05
CA ALA A 140 -6.89 -7.79 11.09
C ALA A 140 -5.65 -8.40 11.77
N LYS A 141 -4.88 -9.23 11.04
CA LYS A 141 -3.67 -9.93 11.49
C LYS A 141 -2.51 -9.54 10.59
N THR A 142 -1.41 -8.99 11.13
CA THR A 142 -0.30 -8.51 10.27
C THR A 142 1.07 -8.38 10.94
N ILE A 143 2.05 -8.38 10.04
CA ILE A 143 3.48 -8.64 10.08
C ILE A 143 4.30 -7.37 9.77
N ARG A 144 5.62 -7.37 10.02
CA ARG A 144 6.53 -6.26 9.75
C ARG A 144 7.32 -6.33 8.42
N ASN A 145 7.88 -7.47 7.98
CA ASN A 145 8.79 -7.55 6.79
C ASN A 145 8.71 -8.86 5.96
N TYR A 146 8.95 -8.77 4.64
CA TYR A 146 9.04 -9.82 3.61
C TYR A 146 10.14 -9.53 2.59
N GLN A 147 10.72 -10.58 2.02
CA GLN A 147 11.61 -10.51 0.86
C GLN A 147 11.20 -11.58 -0.17
N PHE A 148 11.03 -11.14 -1.41
CA PHE A 148 10.71 -11.99 -2.55
C PHE A 148 11.91 -12.03 -3.50
N ALA A 149 12.13 -13.17 -4.14
CA ALA A 149 13.01 -13.31 -5.28
C ALA A 149 12.16 -13.66 -6.51
N ILE A 150 12.46 -13.02 -7.63
CA ILE A 150 11.88 -13.24 -8.95
C ILE A 150 12.88 -14.11 -9.71
N ARG A 151 12.45 -15.30 -10.11
CA ARG A 151 13.20 -16.16 -11.02
C ARG A 151 12.97 -15.66 -12.45
N ASN A 152 14.06 -15.46 -13.17
CA ASN A 152 14.05 -15.17 -14.61
C ASN A 152 13.95 -16.47 -15.41
#